data_AF-A0A2A3YG95-F1
#
_entry.id   AF-A0A2A3YG95-F1
#
_cell.length_a   1.000
_cell.length_b   1.000
_cell.length_c   1.000
_cell.angle_alpha   90.00
_cell.angle_beta   90.00
_cell.angle_gamma   90.00
#
_symmetry.space_group_name_H-M   'P 1'
#
loop_
_entity.id
_entity.type
_entity.pdbx_description
1 polymer ?
#
loop_
_entity_poly.entity_id
_entity_poly.type
_entity_poly.pdbx_seq_one_letter_code
_entity_poly.pdbx_strand_id
1 'polypeptide(L)'
;MTAPHSPSRRGVLAATALGGGGLAVSPAVAAPGERTEPAMTENQPSRPLPADEATSRALAAAKALLESFRAETDPDMLIERVPRQEEDPEFTYVWPLSQARAAVTELIAAVSGSRGEHDSGELDLAAADAALIRAQEHYWYPQGGTTGLPGYTAATDSAQGANGDFFYDDNDWIALLEIEQHLLTGADAGDLERAGTLLQLFRSGESTDPSLPCPGGIFWTQGDWNTCRNTVSTFPSAKVALRLHQITGEDQALEDALRWMDWGRDTLLDPEKGLFWDNIDLDGTVDKTFWTYNQGVPLGCEALAFEITGDHVHRERAAALADAVIAHYSPFVEDSAFDDQPIQFNAILLSNLLMAESILGGHIPGRKITQSYAQRLWENRRDPETDLINGSRETDEGTHLLDQAGFARTLALAAMPRAQWTHLN
;
A
#
# COMPACT_ATOMS: atom_id res chain seq x y z
N MET A 1 4.42 -32.95 34.14
CA MET A 1 4.06 -32.96 32.70
C MET A 1 3.15 -31.78 32.47
N THR A 2 3.75 -30.64 32.15
CA THR A 2 3.09 -29.35 31.95
C THR A 2 3.47 -28.90 30.55
N ALA A 3 2.46 -28.71 29.69
CA ALA A 3 2.61 -28.30 28.30
C ALA A 3 3.19 -26.87 28.21
N PRO A 4 4.00 -26.55 27.19
CA PRO A 4 4.50 -25.20 27.00
C PRO A 4 3.40 -24.29 26.43
N HIS A 5 3.36 -23.06 26.94
CA HIS A 5 2.52 -21.97 26.47
C HIS A 5 3.00 -21.50 25.09
N SER A 6 2.08 -21.46 24.11
CA SER A 6 2.30 -20.75 22.85
C SER A 6 2.26 -19.24 23.10
N PRO A 7 3.20 -18.44 22.55
CA PRO A 7 3.20 -17.00 22.73
C PRO A 7 2.15 -16.35 21.81
N SER A 8 1.08 -15.80 22.39
CA SER A 8 0.13 -14.94 21.68
C SER A 8 0.68 -13.52 21.57
N ARG A 9 0.64 -12.94 20.35
CA ARG A 9 0.95 -11.53 20.02
C ARG A 9 0.05 -10.53 20.76
N ARG A 10 0.29 -10.33 22.06
CA ARG A 10 -0.23 -9.18 22.84
C ARG A 10 0.78 -8.04 22.95
N GLY A 11 1.90 -8.10 22.23
CA GLY A 11 3.06 -7.23 22.48
C GLY A 11 3.49 -6.26 21.39
N VAL A 12 2.94 -6.30 20.16
CA VAL A 12 3.53 -5.54 19.03
C VAL A 12 2.56 -4.58 18.32
N LEU A 13 1.26 -4.57 18.65
CA LEU A 13 0.31 -3.58 18.10
C LEU A 13 -0.45 -2.76 19.16
N ALA A 14 0.04 -2.75 20.41
CA ALA A 14 -0.55 -1.98 21.51
C ALA A 14 0.28 -0.73 21.86
N ALA A 15 0.69 0.05 20.87
CA ALA A 15 1.45 1.29 21.07
C ALA A 15 0.80 2.51 20.39
N THR A 16 -0.53 2.61 20.39
CA THR A 16 -1.25 3.87 20.12
C THR A 16 -2.57 3.95 20.90
N ALA A 17 -2.54 3.62 22.19
CA ALA A 17 -3.59 4.07 23.10
C ALA A 17 -3.05 4.10 24.53
N LEU A 18 -3.09 5.30 25.13
CA LEU A 18 -3.08 5.64 26.58
C LEU A 18 -1.98 6.67 26.92
N GLY A 19 -2.43 7.91 27.14
CA GLY A 19 -1.57 8.97 27.67
C GLY A 19 -2.26 10.32 27.86
N GLY A 20 -3.53 10.34 28.27
CA GLY A 20 -4.20 11.57 28.70
C GLY A 20 -3.59 12.08 30.00
N GLY A 21 -2.91 13.22 29.95
CA GLY A 21 -2.36 13.93 31.10
C GLY A 21 -2.41 15.43 30.87
N GLY A 22 -3.51 16.06 31.30
CA GLY A 22 -3.73 17.49 31.16
C GLY A 22 -2.78 18.31 32.03
N LEU A 23 -2.24 19.39 31.46
CA LEU A 23 -1.75 20.54 32.20
C LEU A 23 -2.31 21.81 31.57
N ALA A 24 -3.07 22.54 32.38
CA ALA A 24 -3.71 23.80 32.05
C ALA A 24 -2.65 24.89 31.80
N VAL A 25 -2.82 25.65 30.71
CA VAL A 25 -2.11 26.91 30.49
C VAL A 25 -3.16 28.01 30.26
N SER A 26 -3.12 29.03 31.11
CA SER A 26 -4.00 30.21 31.03
C SER A 26 -3.66 31.09 29.83
N PRO A 27 -4.62 31.87 29.29
CA PRO A 27 -4.40 32.62 28.06
C PRO A 27 -3.66 33.94 28.36
N ALA A 28 -2.55 34.17 27.66
CA ALA A 28 -1.93 35.48 27.56
C ALA A 28 -2.34 36.12 26.22
N VAL A 29 -3.00 37.26 26.32
CA VAL A 29 -3.40 38.12 25.19
C VAL A 29 -2.14 38.77 24.60
N ALA A 30 -1.93 38.64 23.30
CA ALA A 30 -0.94 39.43 22.54
C ALA A 30 -1.56 39.94 21.23
N ALA A 31 -1.27 41.21 20.94
CA ALA A 31 -1.86 42.07 19.91
C ALA A 31 -1.42 41.72 18.47
N PRO A 32 -2.02 42.29 17.40
CA PRO A 32 -1.85 41.82 16.04
C PRO A 32 -0.49 42.22 15.47
N GLY A 33 0.37 41.23 15.21
CA GLY A 33 1.61 41.39 14.45
C GLY A 33 1.35 41.25 12.95
N GLU A 34 1.99 42.12 12.17
CA GLU A 34 1.93 42.20 10.71
C GLU A 34 2.19 40.85 10.04
N ARG A 35 1.36 40.50 9.04
CA ARG A 35 1.59 39.36 8.16
C ARG A 35 2.81 39.66 7.28
N THR A 36 3.96 39.15 7.68
CA THR A 36 5.04 38.87 6.73
C THR A 36 4.72 37.52 6.08
N GLU A 37 4.39 37.54 4.78
CA GLU A 37 4.34 36.32 3.98
C GLU A 37 5.67 35.57 4.10
N PRO A 38 5.67 34.26 4.37
CA PRO A 38 6.89 33.48 4.26
C PRO A 38 7.28 33.48 2.78
N ALA A 39 8.50 33.95 2.49
CA ALA A 39 9.10 33.77 1.18
C ALA A 39 9.18 32.27 0.88
N MET A 40 8.32 31.81 -0.03
CA MET A 40 8.46 30.50 -0.65
C MET A 40 9.78 30.50 -1.39
N THR A 41 10.83 29.92 -0.80
CA THR A 41 11.97 29.45 -1.58
C THR A 41 11.44 28.37 -2.51
N GLU A 42 11.23 28.72 -3.78
CA GLU A 42 11.09 27.75 -4.86
C GLU A 42 12.32 26.85 -4.85
N ASN A 43 12.25 25.73 -4.13
CA ASN A 43 13.13 24.61 -4.38
C ASN A 43 12.81 24.14 -5.80
N GLN A 44 13.65 24.54 -6.75
CA GLN A 44 13.52 24.05 -8.11
C GLN A 44 13.55 22.52 -8.07
N PRO A 45 12.62 21.82 -8.72
CA PRO A 45 12.67 20.38 -8.78
C PRO A 45 14.00 19.98 -9.40
N SER A 46 14.69 19.06 -8.73
CA SER A 46 15.88 18.41 -9.27
C SER A 46 15.59 17.94 -10.69
N ARG A 47 16.58 18.10 -11.58
CA ARG A 47 16.46 17.64 -12.97
C ARG A 47 16.04 16.16 -12.95
N PRO A 48 15.04 15.73 -13.76
CA PRO A 48 14.64 14.33 -13.80
C PRO A 48 15.85 13.43 -14.03
N LEU A 49 16.00 12.41 -13.19
CA LEU A 49 17.08 11.44 -13.31
C LEU A 49 17.05 10.81 -14.72
N PRO A 50 18.22 10.60 -15.35
CA PRO A 50 18.30 9.81 -16.58
C PRO A 50 17.62 8.45 -16.39
N ALA A 51 16.89 7.98 -17.41
CA ALA A 51 16.13 6.72 -17.32
C ALA A 51 17.01 5.53 -16.95
N ASP A 52 18.20 5.42 -17.56
CA ASP A 52 19.15 4.34 -17.28
C ASP A 52 19.60 4.34 -15.82
N GLU A 53 19.82 5.53 -15.24
CA GLU A 53 20.21 5.66 -13.84
C GLU A 53 19.07 5.28 -12.91
N ALA A 54 17.83 5.69 -13.20
CA ALA A 54 16.65 5.31 -12.42
C ALA A 54 16.46 3.78 -12.44
N THR A 55 16.59 3.15 -13.61
CA THR A 55 16.50 1.68 -13.75
C THR A 55 17.62 0.97 -12.98
N SER A 56 18.86 1.45 -13.04
CA SER A 56 19.97 0.86 -12.26
C SER A 56 19.73 0.95 -10.75
N ARG A 57 19.19 2.06 -10.26
CA ARG A 57 18.82 2.22 -8.84
C ARG A 57 17.73 1.23 -8.42
N ALA A 58 16.70 1.06 -9.26
CA ALA A 58 15.62 0.11 -9.00
C ALA A 58 16.11 -1.35 -8.98
N LEU A 59 16.99 -1.72 -9.93
CA LEU A 59 17.64 -3.04 -9.96
C LEU A 59 18.48 -3.30 -8.70
N ALA A 60 19.25 -2.31 -8.24
CA ALA A 60 20.06 -2.44 -7.03
C ALA A 60 19.21 -2.70 -5.78
N ALA A 61 18.13 -1.93 -5.57
CA ALA A 61 17.25 -2.10 -4.43
C ALA A 61 16.51 -3.45 -4.43
N ALA A 62 16.06 -3.92 -5.60
CA ALA A 62 15.40 -5.22 -5.73
C ALA A 62 16.39 -6.37 -5.53
N LYS A 63 17.63 -6.24 -6.02
CA LYS A 63 18.69 -7.22 -5.73
C LYS A 63 18.96 -7.32 -4.23
N ALA A 64 19.13 -6.18 -3.56
CA ALA A 64 19.35 -6.15 -2.11
C ALA A 64 18.19 -6.76 -1.32
N LEU A 65 16.96 -6.51 -1.74
CA LEU A 65 15.76 -7.14 -1.18
C LEU A 65 15.83 -8.68 -1.32
N LEU A 66 16.02 -9.18 -2.54
CA LEU A 66 15.95 -10.62 -2.83
C LEU A 66 17.14 -11.41 -2.27
N GLU A 67 18.30 -10.77 -2.10
CA GLU A 67 19.50 -11.41 -1.54
C GLU A 67 19.51 -11.37 -0.01
N SER A 68 19.16 -10.24 0.58
CA SER A 68 19.27 -10.06 2.05
C SER A 68 18.15 -10.75 2.80
N PHE A 69 16.96 -10.84 2.21
CA PHE A 69 15.77 -11.36 2.87
C PHE A 69 15.44 -12.81 2.49
N ARG A 70 16.26 -13.49 1.69
CA ARG A 70 16.03 -14.90 1.33
C ARG A 70 16.05 -15.78 2.58
N ALA A 71 15.04 -16.63 2.75
CA ALA A 71 15.03 -17.62 3.82
C ALA A 71 16.05 -18.73 3.56
N GLU A 72 16.74 -19.18 4.61
CA GLU A 72 17.74 -20.26 4.50
C GLU A 72 17.08 -21.63 4.27
N THR A 73 15.86 -21.82 4.77
CA THR A 73 15.14 -23.11 4.78
C THR A 73 14.32 -23.35 3.52
N ASP A 74 13.92 -22.30 2.82
CA ASP A 74 13.19 -22.37 1.56
C ASP A 74 13.66 -21.25 0.60
N PRO A 75 14.21 -21.58 -0.58
CA PRO A 75 14.80 -20.60 -1.49
C PRO A 75 13.78 -19.66 -2.16
N ASP A 76 12.48 -19.97 -2.10
CA ASP A 76 11.40 -19.12 -2.64
C ASP A 76 10.87 -18.13 -1.57
N MET A 77 11.00 -18.47 -0.29
CA MET A 77 10.45 -17.69 0.83
C MET A 77 11.40 -16.58 1.29
N LEU A 78 10.82 -15.57 1.93
CA LEU A 78 11.55 -14.44 2.52
C LEU A 78 11.39 -14.40 4.06
N ILE A 79 12.36 -13.81 4.76
CA ILE A 79 12.32 -13.53 6.20
C ILE A 79 11.78 -12.13 6.49
N GLU A 80 11.29 -11.91 7.71
CA GLU A 80 10.63 -10.65 8.10
C GLU A 80 11.58 -9.45 8.17
N ARG A 81 12.79 -9.66 8.72
CA ARG A 81 13.79 -8.60 8.91
C ARG A 81 15.22 -9.12 8.85
N VAL A 82 16.14 -8.21 8.57
CA VAL A 82 17.59 -8.45 8.52
C VAL A 82 18.31 -7.54 9.52
N PRO A 83 19.15 -8.09 10.43
CA PRO A 83 19.29 -9.51 10.72
C PRO A 83 18.03 -10.08 11.39
N ARG A 84 17.75 -11.37 11.12
CA ARG A 84 16.65 -12.10 11.76
C ARG A 84 16.85 -12.18 13.27
N GLN A 85 15.78 -11.98 14.03
CA GLN A 85 15.75 -12.12 15.48
C GLN A 85 15.15 -13.46 15.91
N GLU A 86 15.32 -13.82 17.19
CA GLU A 86 14.87 -15.12 17.72
C GLU A 86 13.35 -15.27 17.71
N GLU A 87 12.62 -14.18 17.95
CA GLU A 87 11.16 -14.12 17.98
C GLU A 87 10.49 -14.00 16.61
N ASP A 88 11.29 -13.84 15.54
CA ASP A 88 10.74 -13.72 14.20
C ASP A 88 10.14 -15.04 13.73
N PRO A 89 9.04 -15.00 12.97
CA PRO A 89 8.57 -16.19 12.27
C PRO A 89 9.68 -16.74 11.35
N GLU A 90 9.54 -18.00 10.95
CA GLU A 90 10.47 -18.60 10.00
C GLU A 90 10.43 -17.86 8.65
N PHE A 91 9.22 -17.51 8.21
CA PHE A 91 8.95 -16.73 7.01
C PHE A 91 8.19 -15.46 7.36
N THR A 92 8.39 -14.43 6.55
CA THR A 92 7.68 -13.15 6.65
C THR A 92 6.16 -13.31 6.63
N TYR A 93 5.42 -12.31 7.11
CA TYR A 93 3.97 -12.26 6.92
C TYR A 93 3.59 -12.01 5.45
N VAL A 94 2.34 -12.32 5.10
CA VAL A 94 1.86 -12.19 3.72
C VAL A 94 1.89 -10.74 3.24
N TRP A 95 1.68 -9.76 4.13
CA TRP A 95 1.70 -8.36 3.75
C TRP A 95 3.08 -7.90 3.25
N PRO A 96 4.20 -8.01 4.00
CA PRO A 96 5.53 -7.73 3.46
C PRO A 96 5.87 -8.53 2.20
N LEU A 97 5.50 -9.82 2.14
CA LEU A 97 5.71 -10.64 0.94
C LEU A 97 4.98 -10.07 -0.29
N SER A 98 3.73 -9.64 -0.13
CA SER A 98 2.93 -9.04 -1.22
C SER A 98 3.61 -7.78 -1.76
N GLN A 99 4.21 -6.96 -0.88
CA GLN A 99 4.91 -5.75 -1.28
C GLN A 99 6.25 -6.06 -1.96
N ALA A 100 6.95 -7.11 -1.54
CA ALA A 100 8.15 -7.60 -2.22
C ALA A 100 7.82 -8.11 -3.63
N ARG A 101 6.71 -8.85 -3.79
CA ARG A 101 6.23 -9.28 -5.11
C ARG A 101 5.84 -8.09 -5.99
N ALA A 102 5.11 -7.11 -5.45
CA ALA A 102 4.81 -5.87 -6.17
C ALA A 102 6.07 -5.14 -6.64
N ALA A 103 7.12 -5.07 -5.80
CA ALA A 103 8.40 -4.47 -6.19
C ALA A 103 9.03 -5.15 -7.42
N VAL A 104 9.00 -6.48 -7.48
CA VAL A 104 9.54 -7.25 -8.60
C VAL A 104 8.67 -7.10 -9.85
N THR A 105 7.34 -7.17 -9.70
CA THR A 105 6.40 -6.97 -10.82
C THR A 105 6.55 -5.57 -11.45
N GLU A 106 6.59 -4.53 -10.63
CA GLU A 106 6.77 -3.14 -11.07
C GLU A 106 8.15 -2.94 -11.72
N LEU A 107 9.20 -3.57 -11.19
CA LEU A 107 10.55 -3.53 -11.77
C LEU A 107 10.60 -4.18 -13.14
N ILE A 108 9.96 -5.35 -13.32
CA ILE A 108 9.88 -6.01 -14.62
C ILE A 108 9.21 -5.09 -15.65
N ALA A 109 8.12 -4.41 -15.28
CA ALA A 109 7.46 -3.44 -16.15
C ALA A 109 8.34 -2.22 -16.45
N ALA A 110 9.10 -1.73 -15.47
CA ALA A 110 10.02 -0.61 -15.65
C ALA A 110 11.15 -0.95 -16.64
N VAL A 111 11.74 -2.15 -16.53
CA VAL A 111 12.84 -2.63 -17.39
C VAL A 111 12.34 -3.03 -18.78
N SER A 112 11.19 -3.70 -18.89
CA SER A 112 10.66 -4.17 -20.18
C SER A 112 10.16 -3.01 -21.05
N GLY A 113 9.73 -1.91 -20.42
CA GLY A 113 9.26 -0.72 -21.14
C GLY A 113 10.34 0.31 -21.45
N SER A 114 11.56 0.19 -20.90
CA SER A 114 12.64 1.13 -21.15
C SER A 114 13.35 0.84 -22.48
N ARG A 115 13.87 1.89 -23.13
CA ARG A 115 14.55 1.78 -24.43
C ARG A 115 16.03 1.51 -24.21
N GLY A 116 16.43 0.24 -24.19
CA GLY A 116 17.84 -0.17 -24.10
C GLY A 116 17.99 -1.64 -23.74
N GLU A 117 19.15 -2.24 -24.03
CA GLU A 117 19.56 -3.46 -23.34
C GLU A 117 19.93 -3.05 -21.92
N HIS A 118 19.14 -3.50 -20.94
CA HIS A 118 19.44 -3.29 -19.54
C HIS A 118 20.09 -4.56 -19.01
N ASP A 119 21.33 -4.43 -18.54
CA ASP A 119 22.00 -5.51 -17.83
C ASP A 119 21.37 -5.62 -16.44
N SER A 120 20.51 -6.62 -16.23
CA SER A 120 20.05 -6.97 -14.88
C SER A 120 21.15 -7.63 -14.05
N GLY A 121 22.36 -7.77 -14.61
CA GLY A 121 23.49 -8.44 -14.00
C GLY A 121 23.17 -9.91 -13.78
N GLU A 122 23.34 -10.36 -12.54
CA GLU A 122 23.04 -11.73 -12.12
C GLU A 122 21.57 -11.92 -11.69
N LEU A 123 20.77 -10.85 -11.65
CA LEU A 123 19.38 -10.94 -11.21
C LEU A 123 18.48 -11.46 -12.34
N ASP A 124 18.07 -12.72 -12.22
CA ASP A 124 17.03 -13.31 -13.06
C ASP A 124 15.65 -12.90 -12.55
N LEU A 125 15.11 -11.82 -13.13
CA LEU A 125 13.81 -11.27 -12.74
C LEU A 125 12.66 -12.24 -12.98
N ALA A 126 12.72 -13.07 -14.02
CA ALA A 126 11.67 -14.04 -14.32
C ALA A 126 11.68 -15.18 -13.28
N ALA A 127 12.86 -15.65 -12.89
CA ALA A 127 12.98 -16.64 -11.82
C ALA A 127 12.54 -16.07 -10.46
N ALA A 128 12.89 -14.81 -10.16
CA ALA A 128 12.48 -14.13 -8.93
C ALA A 128 10.96 -13.95 -8.85
N ASP A 129 10.31 -13.49 -9.93
CA ASP A 129 8.86 -13.35 -10.01
C ASP A 129 8.16 -14.70 -9.82
N ALA A 130 8.62 -15.74 -10.53
CA ALA A 130 8.08 -17.09 -10.40
C ALA A 130 8.27 -17.66 -8.98
N ALA A 131 9.37 -17.34 -8.29
CA ALA A 131 9.60 -17.75 -6.91
C ALA A 131 8.61 -17.07 -5.94
N LEU A 132 8.40 -15.76 -6.08
CA LEU A 132 7.46 -15.03 -5.22
C LEU A 132 6.00 -15.43 -5.46
N ILE A 133 5.63 -15.81 -6.69
CA ILE A 133 4.31 -16.41 -6.97
C ILE A 133 4.16 -17.74 -6.23
N ARG A 134 5.19 -18.61 -6.24
CA ARG A 134 5.15 -19.87 -5.47
C ARG A 134 5.07 -19.60 -3.97
N ALA A 135 5.86 -18.66 -3.47
CA ALA A 135 5.86 -18.25 -2.06
C ALA A 135 4.48 -17.77 -1.59
N GLN A 136 3.79 -16.94 -2.39
CA GLN A 136 2.44 -16.46 -2.09
C GLN A 136 1.44 -17.61 -1.87
N GLU A 137 1.54 -18.69 -2.64
CA GLU A 137 0.62 -19.82 -2.51
C GLU A 137 0.80 -20.61 -1.20
N HIS A 138 1.90 -20.41 -0.46
CA HIS A 138 2.03 -20.98 0.90
C HIS A 138 1.06 -20.36 1.91
N TYR A 139 0.50 -19.19 1.62
CA TYR A 139 -0.48 -18.50 2.47
C TYR A 139 -1.91 -18.81 2.04
N TRP A 140 -2.13 -19.52 0.92
CA TRP A 140 -3.47 -19.80 0.44
C TRP A 140 -4.17 -20.84 1.33
N TYR A 141 -5.33 -20.46 1.86
CA TYR A 141 -6.12 -21.31 2.74
C TYR A 141 -7.51 -21.58 2.13
N PRO A 142 -7.66 -22.73 1.42
CA PRO A 142 -8.88 -23.02 0.64
C PRO A 142 -10.10 -23.35 1.50
N GLN A 143 -9.93 -23.70 2.77
CA GLN A 143 -11.06 -23.94 3.68
C GLN A 143 -11.75 -22.64 4.13
N GLY A 144 -11.06 -21.51 4.00
CA GLY A 144 -11.55 -20.20 4.40
C GLY A 144 -11.58 -19.97 5.91
N GLY A 145 -11.63 -18.70 6.29
CA GLY A 145 -11.74 -18.28 7.68
C GLY A 145 -13.17 -18.44 8.23
N THR A 146 -13.62 -17.46 9.01
CA THR A 146 -14.96 -17.42 9.62
C THR A 146 -16.10 -17.37 8.60
N THR A 147 -15.83 -16.93 7.37
CA THR A 147 -16.82 -16.82 6.28
C THR A 147 -16.92 -18.10 5.44
N GLY A 148 -15.99 -19.05 5.62
CA GLY A 148 -15.89 -20.27 4.80
C GLY A 148 -15.49 -20.01 3.33
N LEU A 149 -15.12 -18.77 2.99
CA LEU A 149 -14.60 -18.39 1.68
C LEU A 149 -13.07 -18.45 1.70
N PRO A 150 -12.45 -18.99 0.64
CA PRO A 150 -11.01 -19.14 0.59
C PRO A 150 -10.31 -17.77 0.48
N GLY A 151 -9.08 -17.71 0.95
CA GLY A 151 -8.24 -16.52 0.90
C GLY A 151 -6.84 -16.80 1.42
N TYR A 152 -6.01 -15.78 1.42
CA TYR A 152 -4.66 -15.82 1.98
C TYR A 152 -4.68 -15.45 3.46
N THR A 153 -3.96 -16.23 4.26
CA THR A 153 -3.78 -16.01 5.69
C THR A 153 -2.57 -15.12 5.96
N ALA A 154 -2.53 -14.44 7.11
CA ALA A 154 -1.39 -13.60 7.46
C ALA A 154 -0.05 -14.38 7.48
N ALA A 155 -0.08 -15.66 7.86
CA ALA A 155 1.07 -16.54 8.03
C ALA A 155 0.91 -17.88 7.30
N THR A 156 2.02 -18.58 7.06
CA THR A 156 2.06 -19.85 6.29
C THR A 156 1.60 -21.09 7.04
N ASP A 157 1.50 -21.06 8.37
CA ASP A 157 1.08 -22.23 9.15
C ASP A 157 0.25 -21.90 10.40
N SER A 158 -0.36 -22.97 10.96
CA SER A 158 -1.17 -22.90 12.17
C SER A 158 -0.39 -22.82 13.48
N ALA A 159 0.91 -23.06 13.47
CA ALA A 159 1.76 -22.95 14.66
C ALA A 159 1.99 -21.48 15.03
N GLN A 160 1.86 -20.57 14.06
CA GLN A 160 1.88 -19.12 14.24
C GLN A 160 0.52 -18.52 14.72
N GLY A 161 -0.44 -19.38 15.09
CA GLY A 161 -1.84 -19.04 15.43
C GLY A 161 -2.78 -19.84 14.53
N ALA A 162 -4.04 -20.13 14.92
CA ALA A 162 -4.92 -21.02 14.16
C ALA A 162 -5.10 -20.58 12.68
N ASN A 163 -4.22 -21.10 11.81
CA ASN A 163 -3.98 -20.70 10.42
C ASN A 163 -3.74 -19.19 10.18
N GLY A 164 -3.24 -18.43 11.16
CA GLY A 164 -3.09 -16.97 11.03
C GLY A 164 -4.43 -16.20 10.96
N ASP A 165 -4.39 -14.91 11.28
CA ASP A 165 -5.55 -14.03 11.12
C ASP A 165 -5.85 -13.81 9.62
N PHE A 166 -7.13 -13.70 9.28
CA PHE A 166 -7.61 -13.39 7.92
C PHE A 166 -7.90 -11.90 7.80
N PHE A 167 -7.01 -11.18 7.16
CA PHE A 167 -7.13 -9.75 6.89
C PHE A 167 -7.71 -9.52 5.50
N TYR A 168 -8.76 -8.71 5.40
CA TYR A 168 -9.38 -8.40 4.11
C TYR A 168 -8.44 -7.57 3.24
N ASP A 169 -7.72 -6.63 3.84
CA ASP A 169 -6.71 -5.80 3.18
C ASP A 169 -5.49 -6.57 2.70
N ASP A 170 -4.98 -7.55 3.45
CA ASP A 170 -3.92 -8.45 2.95
C ASP A 170 -4.33 -9.14 1.64
N ASN A 171 -5.59 -9.57 1.58
CA ASN A 171 -6.16 -10.19 0.39
C ASN A 171 -6.43 -9.18 -0.73
N ASP A 172 -6.81 -7.94 -0.40
CA ASP A 172 -6.95 -6.86 -1.39
C ASP A 172 -5.62 -6.57 -2.09
N TRP A 173 -4.51 -6.48 -1.36
CA TRP A 173 -3.20 -6.23 -1.94
C TRP A 173 -2.78 -7.34 -2.92
N ILE A 174 -3.07 -8.60 -2.59
CA ILE A 174 -2.79 -9.74 -3.46
C ILE A 174 -3.70 -9.69 -4.71
N ALA A 175 -5.00 -9.45 -4.54
CA ALA A 175 -5.93 -9.36 -5.68
C ALA A 175 -5.53 -8.22 -6.64
N LEU A 176 -5.16 -7.06 -6.09
CA LEU A 176 -4.67 -5.93 -6.88
C LEU A 176 -3.37 -6.26 -7.60
N LEU A 177 -2.47 -7.02 -6.98
CA LEU A 177 -1.23 -7.45 -7.60
C LEU A 177 -1.45 -8.46 -8.74
N GLU A 178 -2.36 -9.42 -8.57
CA GLU A 178 -2.74 -10.34 -9.66
C GLU A 178 -3.32 -9.58 -10.87
N ILE A 179 -4.19 -8.61 -10.60
CA ILE A 179 -4.77 -7.76 -11.64
C ILE A 179 -3.71 -6.88 -12.29
N GLU A 180 -2.82 -6.26 -11.52
CA GLU A 180 -1.75 -5.43 -12.04
C GLU A 180 -0.82 -6.23 -12.95
N GLN A 181 -0.38 -7.42 -12.51
CA GLN A 181 0.47 -8.30 -13.30
C GLN A 181 -0.23 -8.72 -14.60
N HIS A 182 -1.53 -9.01 -14.55
CA HIS A 182 -2.34 -9.30 -15.74
C HIS A 182 -2.34 -8.14 -16.73
N LEU A 183 -2.57 -6.91 -16.25
CA LEU A 183 -2.62 -5.73 -17.10
C LEU A 183 -1.23 -5.38 -17.69
N LEU A 184 -0.16 -5.45 -16.88
CA LEU A 184 1.21 -5.11 -17.30
C LEU A 184 1.78 -6.11 -18.31
N THR A 185 1.39 -7.38 -18.23
CA THR A 185 1.87 -8.44 -19.13
C THR A 185 0.97 -8.66 -20.35
N GLY A 186 -0.13 -7.92 -20.47
CA GLY A 186 -1.08 -8.10 -21.57
C GLY A 186 -1.77 -9.46 -21.54
N ALA A 187 -2.12 -9.93 -20.34
CA ALA A 187 -2.78 -11.20 -20.02
C ALA A 187 -1.92 -12.48 -20.02
N ASP A 188 -0.59 -12.37 -20.11
CA ASP A 188 0.32 -13.53 -20.06
C ASP A 188 0.55 -14.08 -18.63
N ALA A 189 0.36 -13.24 -17.61
CA ALA A 189 0.50 -13.59 -16.20
C ALA A 189 -0.62 -12.95 -15.35
N GLY A 190 -0.61 -13.17 -14.03
CA GLY A 190 -1.66 -12.73 -13.11
C GLY A 190 -2.88 -13.67 -13.08
N ASP A 191 -3.39 -13.95 -11.88
CA ASP A 191 -4.50 -14.87 -11.65
C ASP A 191 -5.83 -14.13 -11.43
N LEU A 192 -6.56 -13.84 -12.52
CA LEU A 192 -7.88 -13.21 -12.45
C LEU A 192 -8.96 -14.11 -11.83
N GLU A 193 -8.79 -15.43 -11.88
CA GLU A 193 -9.71 -16.36 -11.22
C GLU A 193 -9.56 -16.24 -9.69
N ARG A 194 -8.31 -16.11 -9.22
CA ARG A 194 -8.01 -15.78 -7.82
C ARG A 194 -8.60 -14.44 -7.41
N ALA A 195 -8.38 -13.40 -8.20
CA ALA A 195 -8.92 -12.07 -7.91
C ALA A 195 -10.47 -12.09 -7.84
N GLY A 196 -11.15 -12.80 -8.74
CA GLY A 196 -12.61 -12.97 -8.70
C GLY A 196 -13.09 -13.77 -7.48
N THR A 197 -12.30 -14.74 -7.03
CA THR A 197 -12.57 -15.49 -5.78
C THR A 197 -12.44 -14.58 -4.57
N LEU A 198 -11.39 -13.77 -4.52
CA LEU A 198 -11.16 -12.80 -3.44
C LEU A 198 -12.22 -11.69 -3.43
N LEU A 199 -12.79 -11.30 -4.58
CA LEU A 199 -13.93 -10.38 -4.60
C LEU A 199 -15.13 -10.92 -3.82
N GLN A 200 -15.38 -12.25 -3.85
CA GLN A 200 -16.42 -12.84 -2.98
C GLN A 200 -16.06 -12.73 -1.51
N LEU A 201 -14.77 -12.91 -1.17
CA LEU A 201 -14.29 -12.71 0.19
C LEU A 201 -14.55 -11.27 0.65
N PHE A 202 -14.25 -10.27 -0.17
CA PHE A 202 -14.50 -8.86 0.17
C PHE A 202 -15.98 -8.54 0.38
N ARG A 203 -16.86 -9.06 -0.50
CA ARG A 203 -18.32 -8.98 -0.32
C ARG A 203 -18.77 -9.56 1.03
N SER A 204 -18.11 -10.61 1.51
CA SER A 204 -18.42 -11.19 2.83
C SER A 204 -17.92 -10.36 4.02
N GLY A 205 -16.94 -9.48 3.80
CA GLY A 205 -16.39 -8.58 4.82
C GLY A 205 -17.19 -7.29 5.00
N GLU A 206 -18.14 -7.01 4.11
CA GLU A 206 -19.02 -5.86 4.26
C GLU A 206 -20.00 -6.03 5.43
N SER A 207 -20.07 -5.01 6.30
CA SER A 207 -21.07 -4.96 7.35
C SER A 207 -22.48 -4.75 6.79
N THR A 208 -23.38 -5.66 7.13
CA THR A 208 -24.81 -5.60 6.76
C THR A 208 -25.71 -5.17 7.93
N ASP A 209 -25.13 -4.77 9.06
CA ASP A 209 -25.87 -4.36 10.25
C ASP A 209 -26.43 -2.93 10.10
N PRO A 210 -27.76 -2.75 9.94
CA PRO A 210 -28.36 -1.44 9.77
C PRO A 210 -28.41 -0.61 11.06
N SER A 211 -28.05 -1.20 12.21
CA SER A 211 -28.06 -0.51 13.51
C SER A 211 -26.79 0.27 13.81
N LEU A 212 -25.73 0.07 13.04
CA LEU A 212 -24.47 0.81 13.19
C LEU A 212 -24.65 2.30 12.87
N PRO A 213 -23.87 3.21 13.48
CA PRO A 213 -23.94 4.65 13.19
C PRO A 213 -23.76 5.00 11.70
N CYS A 214 -22.96 4.19 10.99
CA CYS A 214 -22.69 4.31 9.55
C CYS A 214 -22.78 2.92 8.90
N PRO A 215 -23.98 2.40 8.56
CA PRO A 215 -24.13 1.04 8.01
C PRO A 215 -23.33 0.83 6.71
N GLY A 216 -22.79 -0.36 6.50
CA GLY A 216 -21.85 -0.66 5.40
C GLY A 216 -20.38 -0.61 5.85
N GLY A 217 -19.48 -0.58 4.88
CA GLY A 217 -18.03 -0.61 5.07
C GLY A 217 -17.50 -2.03 5.30
N ILE A 218 -16.25 -2.26 4.91
CA ILE A 218 -15.62 -3.57 5.01
C ILE A 218 -14.80 -3.63 6.30
N PHE A 219 -14.98 -4.70 7.08
CA PHE A 219 -14.18 -4.96 8.27
C PHE A 219 -12.71 -5.12 7.92
N TRP A 220 -11.81 -4.80 8.85
CA TRP A 220 -10.38 -5.01 8.64
C TRP A 220 -9.99 -6.49 8.61
N THR A 221 -10.47 -7.26 9.59
CA THR A 221 -10.14 -8.68 9.73
C THR A 221 -11.33 -9.49 10.21
N GLN A 222 -11.25 -10.80 10.02
CA GLN A 222 -12.19 -11.79 10.52
C GLN A 222 -11.97 -12.17 11.99
N GLY A 223 -10.95 -11.62 12.64
CA GLY A 223 -10.71 -11.80 14.07
C GLY A 223 -11.91 -11.35 14.90
N ASP A 224 -12.29 -12.12 15.91
CA ASP A 224 -13.40 -11.83 16.83
C ASP A 224 -13.20 -10.56 17.67
N TRP A 225 -11.95 -10.12 17.76
CA TRP A 225 -11.52 -8.89 18.41
C TRP A 225 -11.67 -7.65 17.53
N ASN A 226 -11.91 -7.81 16.23
CA ASN A 226 -12.04 -6.67 15.33
C ASN A 226 -13.36 -5.94 15.58
N THR A 227 -13.25 -4.62 15.69
CA THR A 227 -14.41 -3.75 15.93
C THR A 227 -14.44 -2.56 14.97
N CYS A 228 -13.57 -2.53 13.97
CA CYS A 228 -13.46 -1.41 13.04
C CYS A 228 -13.69 -1.82 11.59
N ARG A 229 -14.16 -0.83 10.83
CA ARG A 229 -14.26 -0.85 9.37
C ARG A 229 -13.40 0.29 8.84
N ASN A 230 -12.58 0.02 7.85
CA ASN A 230 -11.44 0.86 7.56
C ASN A 230 -11.44 1.35 6.11
N THR A 231 -10.74 2.47 5.89
CA THR A 231 -10.37 2.91 4.54
C THR A 231 -9.52 1.83 3.83
N VAL A 232 -8.60 1.19 4.58
CA VAL A 232 -7.66 0.18 4.07
C VAL A 232 -8.31 -1.11 3.57
N SER A 233 -9.45 -1.51 4.10
CA SER A 233 -10.17 -2.70 3.63
C SER A 233 -11.30 -2.34 2.66
N THR A 234 -11.80 -1.11 2.69
CA THR A 234 -12.96 -0.73 1.86
C THR A 234 -12.56 -0.24 0.47
N PHE A 235 -11.55 0.64 0.38
CA PHE A 235 -11.16 1.22 -0.91
C PHE A 235 -10.35 0.25 -1.78
N PRO A 236 -9.39 -0.53 -1.26
CA PRO A 236 -8.74 -1.57 -2.04
C PRO A 236 -9.72 -2.61 -2.61
N SER A 237 -10.69 -3.09 -1.82
CA SER A 237 -11.77 -3.94 -2.33
C SER A 237 -12.58 -3.28 -3.44
N ALA A 238 -12.93 -1.99 -3.29
CA ALA A 238 -13.58 -1.24 -4.36
C ALA A 238 -12.70 -1.14 -5.62
N LYS A 239 -11.39 -0.95 -5.45
CA LYS A 239 -10.45 -0.90 -6.57
C LYS A 239 -10.38 -2.23 -7.31
N VAL A 240 -10.32 -3.35 -6.59
CA VAL A 240 -10.39 -4.70 -7.16
C VAL A 240 -11.66 -4.85 -7.98
N ALA A 241 -12.81 -4.45 -7.42
CA ALA A 241 -14.10 -4.56 -8.09
C ALA A 241 -14.20 -3.66 -9.36
N LEU A 242 -13.67 -2.43 -9.33
CA LEU A 242 -13.57 -1.56 -10.52
C LEU A 242 -12.72 -2.20 -11.62
N ARG A 243 -11.55 -2.73 -11.26
CA ARG A 243 -10.64 -3.38 -12.21
C ARG A 243 -11.25 -4.65 -12.80
N LEU A 244 -11.86 -5.49 -11.97
CA LEU A 244 -12.55 -6.68 -12.45
C LEU A 244 -13.71 -6.31 -13.40
N HIS A 245 -14.51 -5.28 -13.06
CA HIS A 245 -15.52 -4.77 -13.99
C HIS A 245 -14.92 -4.29 -15.31
N GLN A 246 -13.82 -3.52 -15.30
CA GLN A 246 -13.14 -3.08 -16.53
C GLN A 246 -12.71 -4.24 -17.41
N ILE A 247 -12.25 -5.34 -16.81
CA ILE A 247 -11.72 -6.51 -17.53
C ILE A 247 -12.84 -7.44 -18.01
N THR A 248 -13.86 -7.68 -17.18
CA THR A 248 -14.86 -8.74 -17.42
C THR A 248 -16.23 -8.21 -17.85
N GLY A 249 -16.54 -6.95 -17.57
CA GLY A 249 -17.86 -6.37 -17.72
C GLY A 249 -18.89 -6.83 -16.68
N GLU A 250 -18.47 -7.38 -15.53
CA GLU A 250 -19.39 -7.77 -14.45
C GLU A 250 -20.04 -6.52 -13.81
N ASP A 251 -21.31 -6.25 -14.10
CA ASP A 251 -22.04 -5.08 -13.57
C ASP A 251 -22.11 -5.07 -12.04
N GLN A 252 -22.28 -6.23 -11.40
CA GLN A 252 -22.34 -6.32 -9.93
C GLN A 252 -21.04 -5.82 -9.27
N ALA A 253 -19.89 -6.06 -9.90
CA ALA A 253 -18.61 -5.57 -9.38
C ALA A 253 -18.54 -4.02 -9.42
N LEU A 254 -19.08 -3.39 -10.47
CA LEU A 254 -19.18 -1.92 -10.51
C LEU A 254 -20.14 -1.39 -9.44
N GLU A 255 -21.29 -2.02 -9.26
CA GLU A 255 -22.26 -1.63 -8.23
C GLU A 255 -21.65 -1.72 -6.82
N ASP A 256 -20.91 -2.80 -6.54
CA ASP A 256 -20.21 -2.98 -5.26
C ASP A 256 -19.15 -1.89 -5.06
N ALA A 257 -18.32 -1.65 -6.08
CA ALA A 257 -17.28 -0.64 -6.02
C ALA A 257 -17.84 0.76 -5.71
N LEU A 258 -18.84 1.21 -6.46
CA LEU A 258 -19.42 2.54 -6.27
C LEU A 258 -20.07 2.68 -4.89
N ARG A 259 -20.76 1.64 -4.43
CA ARG A 259 -21.37 1.61 -3.09
C ARG A 259 -20.34 1.67 -1.97
N TRP A 260 -19.24 0.93 -2.07
CA TRP A 260 -18.13 0.98 -1.09
C TRP A 260 -17.41 2.32 -1.11
N MET A 261 -17.18 2.90 -2.29
CA MET A 261 -16.57 4.22 -2.44
C MET A 261 -17.43 5.33 -1.84
N ASP A 262 -18.75 5.29 -2.06
CA ASP A 262 -19.68 6.26 -1.48
C ASP A 262 -19.75 6.13 0.05
N TRP A 263 -19.80 4.90 0.58
CA TRP A 263 -19.71 4.68 2.03
C TRP A 263 -18.43 5.28 2.63
N GLY A 264 -17.28 5.01 1.99
CA GLY A 264 -15.98 5.51 2.46
C GLY A 264 -15.92 7.03 2.46
N ARG A 265 -16.52 7.68 1.44
CA ARG A 265 -16.63 9.15 1.41
C ARG A 265 -17.54 9.70 2.49
N ASP A 266 -18.74 9.15 2.62
CA ASP A 266 -19.74 9.66 3.55
C ASP A 266 -19.31 9.47 5.01
N THR A 267 -18.48 8.45 5.27
CA THR A 267 -18.09 8.04 6.62
C THR A 267 -16.69 8.50 7.03
N LEU A 268 -15.70 8.41 6.12
CA LEU A 268 -14.28 8.53 6.47
C LEU A 268 -13.59 9.75 5.85
N LEU A 269 -14.23 10.48 4.93
CA LEU A 269 -13.64 11.71 4.39
C LEU A 269 -13.75 12.87 5.40
N ASP A 270 -12.61 13.45 5.76
CA ASP A 270 -12.55 14.69 6.55
C ASP A 270 -13.12 15.86 5.72
N PRO A 271 -14.23 16.49 6.14
CA PRO A 271 -14.83 17.59 5.40
C PRO A 271 -13.97 18.87 5.42
N GLU A 272 -13.02 19.01 6.36
CA GLU A 272 -12.16 20.19 6.46
C GLU A 272 -10.89 20.05 5.62
N LYS A 273 -10.26 18.87 5.66
CA LYS A 273 -8.98 18.61 4.99
C LYS A 273 -9.11 17.94 3.63
N GLY A 274 -10.24 17.30 3.33
CA GLY A 274 -10.41 16.53 2.10
C GLY A 274 -9.52 15.28 2.05
N LEU A 275 -9.19 14.71 3.21
CA LEU A 275 -8.40 13.48 3.36
C LEU A 275 -9.21 12.41 4.08
N PHE A 276 -8.97 11.14 3.77
CA PHE A 276 -9.61 10.02 4.43
C PHE A 276 -8.94 9.68 5.75
N TRP A 277 -9.75 9.62 6.80
CA TRP A 277 -9.42 9.05 8.10
C TRP A 277 -9.15 7.54 8.00
N ASP A 278 -8.62 6.95 9.07
CA ASP A 278 -8.20 5.55 9.05
C ASP A 278 -9.39 4.59 9.12
N ASN A 279 -10.21 4.73 10.16
CA ASN A 279 -11.28 3.77 10.43
C ASN A 279 -12.41 4.34 11.31
N ILE A 280 -13.50 3.59 11.37
CA ILE A 280 -14.63 3.80 12.29
C ILE A 280 -14.96 2.51 13.04
N ASP A 281 -15.06 2.62 14.36
CA ASP A 281 -15.48 1.54 15.25
C ASP A 281 -16.99 1.27 15.18
N LEU A 282 -17.43 0.13 15.71
CA LEU A 282 -18.85 -0.24 15.80
C LEU A 282 -19.69 0.78 16.61
N ASP A 283 -19.07 1.47 17.57
CA ASP A 283 -19.74 2.50 18.38
C ASP A 283 -19.78 3.89 17.72
N GLY A 284 -19.16 4.04 16.55
CA GLY A 284 -19.08 5.29 15.79
C GLY A 284 -17.86 6.16 16.12
N THR A 285 -16.95 5.71 16.98
CA THR A 285 -15.66 6.37 17.20
C THR A 285 -14.83 6.30 15.93
N VAL A 286 -14.24 7.42 15.52
CA VAL A 286 -13.42 7.52 14.31
C VAL A 286 -11.96 7.77 14.68
N ASP A 287 -11.07 6.92 14.19
CA ASP A 287 -9.64 7.22 14.19
C ASP A 287 -9.31 8.16 13.03
N LYS A 288 -8.98 9.39 13.38
CA LYS A 288 -8.75 10.49 12.42
C LYS A 288 -7.32 10.56 11.90
N THR A 289 -6.51 9.53 12.10
CA THR A 289 -5.15 9.48 11.58
C THR A 289 -5.16 9.47 10.05
N PHE A 290 -4.28 10.26 9.44
CA PHE A 290 -4.11 10.29 8.00
C PHE A 290 -2.89 9.48 7.58
N TRP A 291 -3.14 8.40 6.85
CA TRP A 291 -2.10 7.60 6.22
C TRP A 291 -2.07 7.84 4.72
N THR A 292 -0.88 7.92 4.11
CA THR A 292 -0.75 8.21 2.67
C THR A 292 -1.41 7.17 1.77
N TYR A 293 -1.33 5.89 2.11
CA TYR A 293 -1.98 4.83 1.34
C TYR A 293 -3.53 4.92 1.40
N ASN A 294 -4.08 5.35 2.55
CA ASN A 294 -5.50 5.69 2.70
C ASN A 294 -5.93 6.91 1.88
N GLN A 295 -5.00 7.63 1.23
CA GLN A 295 -5.32 8.68 0.26
C GLN A 295 -5.09 8.19 -1.17
N GLY A 296 -4.06 7.37 -1.36
CA GLY A 296 -3.68 6.80 -2.64
C GLY A 296 -4.77 5.94 -3.26
N VAL A 297 -5.25 4.94 -2.52
CA VAL A 297 -6.22 4.00 -3.10
C VAL A 297 -7.55 4.67 -3.43
N PRO A 298 -8.15 5.53 -2.57
CA PRO A 298 -9.32 6.31 -2.96
C PRO A 298 -9.10 7.17 -4.20
N LEU A 299 -7.94 7.82 -4.32
CA LEU A 299 -7.58 8.61 -5.51
C LEU A 299 -7.56 7.73 -6.77
N GLY A 300 -7.02 6.51 -6.66
CA GLY A 300 -7.03 5.55 -7.75
C GLY A 300 -8.44 5.06 -8.10
N CYS A 301 -9.28 4.77 -7.11
CA CYS A 301 -10.68 4.40 -7.32
C CYS A 301 -11.44 5.49 -8.07
N GLU A 302 -11.24 6.76 -7.71
CA GLU A 302 -11.89 7.87 -8.40
C GLU A 302 -11.40 8.03 -9.84
N ALA A 303 -10.11 7.85 -10.10
CA ALA A 303 -9.59 7.88 -11.47
C ALA A 303 -10.20 6.75 -12.32
N LEU A 304 -10.29 5.53 -11.79
CA LEU A 304 -10.89 4.38 -12.47
C LEU A 304 -12.41 4.54 -12.66
N ALA A 305 -13.13 5.03 -11.65
CA ALA A 305 -14.56 5.29 -11.75
C ALA A 305 -14.87 6.35 -12.82
N PHE A 306 -14.06 7.40 -12.94
CA PHE A 306 -14.16 8.36 -14.05
C PHE A 306 -13.94 7.69 -15.41
N GLU A 307 -12.92 6.85 -15.54
CA GLU A 307 -12.61 6.13 -16.78
C GLU A 307 -13.75 5.19 -17.21
N ILE A 308 -14.35 4.48 -16.25
CA ILE A 308 -15.43 3.51 -16.49
C ILE A 308 -16.75 4.21 -16.83
N THR A 309 -17.12 5.23 -16.04
CA THR A 309 -18.47 5.82 -16.08
C THR A 309 -18.56 7.08 -16.94
N GLY A 310 -17.45 7.79 -17.13
CA GLY A 310 -17.41 9.12 -17.72
C GLY A 310 -17.98 10.23 -16.83
N ASP A 311 -18.38 9.95 -15.58
CA ASP A 311 -18.93 10.97 -14.69
C ASP A 311 -17.81 11.86 -14.12
N HIS A 312 -17.87 13.14 -14.50
CA HIS A 312 -16.90 14.16 -14.12
C HIS A 312 -16.76 14.37 -12.61
N VAL A 313 -17.76 13.98 -11.80
CA VAL A 313 -17.66 14.07 -10.33
C VAL A 313 -16.46 13.30 -9.80
N HIS A 314 -16.14 12.14 -10.37
CA HIS A 314 -15.02 11.30 -9.94
C HIS A 314 -13.68 11.97 -10.28
N ARG A 315 -13.58 12.59 -11.45
CA ARG A 315 -12.39 13.38 -11.83
C ARG A 315 -12.16 14.56 -10.91
N GLU A 316 -13.23 15.29 -10.55
CA GLU A 316 -13.14 16.44 -9.65
C GLU A 316 -12.71 16.03 -8.24
N ARG A 317 -13.27 14.92 -7.72
CA ARG A 317 -12.88 14.35 -6.43
C ARG A 317 -11.44 13.86 -6.41
N ALA A 318 -10.98 13.17 -7.47
CA ALA A 318 -9.58 12.75 -7.60
C ALA A 318 -8.61 13.94 -7.60
N ALA A 319 -8.92 15.00 -8.33
CA ALA A 319 -8.12 16.22 -8.36
C ALA A 319 -8.08 16.92 -6.99
N ALA A 320 -9.23 17.06 -6.33
CA ALA A 320 -9.31 17.66 -5.00
C ALA A 320 -8.50 16.87 -3.95
N LEU A 321 -8.54 15.54 -4.01
CA LEU A 321 -7.78 14.68 -3.12
C LEU A 321 -6.26 14.78 -3.38
N ALA A 322 -5.84 14.87 -4.65
CA ALA A 322 -4.43 15.11 -4.98
C ALA A 322 -3.93 16.45 -4.41
N ASP A 323 -4.74 17.50 -4.52
CA ASP A 323 -4.42 18.82 -3.94
C ASP A 323 -4.35 18.76 -2.41
N ALA A 324 -5.27 18.04 -1.76
CA ALA A 324 -5.28 17.83 -0.31
C ALA A 324 -4.03 17.06 0.17
N VAL A 325 -3.61 16.02 -0.56
CA VAL A 325 -2.38 15.27 -0.27
C VAL A 325 -1.17 16.20 -0.33
N ILE A 326 -1.07 17.04 -1.37
CA ILE A 326 0.05 17.99 -1.51
C ILE A 326 0.05 19.00 -0.38
N ALA A 327 -1.12 19.56 -0.05
CA ALA A 327 -1.25 20.57 0.99
C ALA A 327 -0.93 20.02 2.39
N HIS A 328 -1.33 18.79 2.69
CA HIS A 328 -1.13 18.20 4.01
C HIS A 328 0.27 17.62 4.20
N TYR A 329 0.74 16.83 3.24
CA TYR A 329 1.98 16.08 3.40
C TYR A 329 3.21 16.81 2.88
N SER A 330 3.05 17.83 2.01
CA SER A 330 4.16 18.59 1.42
C SER A 330 5.22 17.73 0.72
N PRO A 331 4.85 16.85 -0.25
CA PRO A 331 5.74 15.83 -0.81
C PRO A 331 7.00 16.34 -1.54
N PHE A 332 7.05 17.64 -1.85
CA PHE A 332 8.19 18.29 -2.51
C PHE A 332 9.21 18.86 -1.51
N VAL A 333 8.93 18.79 -0.22
CA VAL A 333 9.77 19.32 0.86
C VAL A 333 10.44 18.14 1.56
N GLU A 334 11.76 18.23 1.73
CA GLU A 334 12.54 17.30 2.54
C GLU A 334 12.20 17.47 4.02
N ASP A 335 12.21 16.37 4.79
CA ASP A 335 11.83 16.34 6.21
C ASP A 335 10.39 16.84 6.45
N SER A 336 9.50 16.58 5.48
CA SER A 336 8.09 16.94 5.56
C SER A 336 7.24 15.82 6.17
N ALA A 337 5.96 16.13 6.42
CA ALA A 337 4.98 15.13 6.85
C ALA A 337 4.85 13.95 5.88
N PHE A 338 5.23 14.10 4.60
CA PHE A 338 5.32 13.00 3.63
C PHE A 338 6.46 12.03 3.95
N ASP A 339 7.64 12.56 4.32
CA ASP A 339 8.81 11.76 4.69
C ASP A 339 8.63 11.09 6.08
N ASP A 340 7.69 11.61 6.88
CA ASP A 340 7.22 11.02 8.13
C ASP A 340 6.23 9.85 7.97
N GLN A 341 5.84 9.51 6.74
CA GLN A 341 4.99 8.34 6.51
C GLN A 341 5.84 7.07 6.33
N PRO A 342 5.29 5.89 6.65
CA PRO A 342 5.92 4.61 6.28
C PRO A 342 6.20 4.53 4.77
N ILE A 343 7.35 4.00 4.39
CA ILE A 343 7.85 4.01 3.00
C ILE A 343 6.91 3.22 2.08
N GLN A 344 6.46 2.06 2.55
CA GLN A 344 5.45 1.20 1.93
C GLN A 344 4.10 1.92 1.71
N PHE A 345 3.68 2.77 2.64
CA PHE A 345 2.44 3.55 2.47
C PHE A 345 2.58 4.58 1.36
N ASN A 346 3.74 5.24 1.32
CA ASN A 346 4.07 6.15 0.24
C ASN A 346 4.13 5.43 -1.11
N ALA A 347 4.76 4.25 -1.20
CA ALA A 347 4.80 3.47 -2.44
C ALA A 347 3.39 3.21 -3.02
N ILE A 348 2.43 2.82 -2.17
CA ILE A 348 1.01 2.62 -2.57
C ILE A 348 0.39 3.92 -3.09
N LEU A 349 0.61 5.05 -2.40
CA LEU A 349 0.15 6.36 -2.87
C LEU A 349 0.77 6.75 -4.21
N LEU A 350 2.07 6.53 -4.39
CA LEU A 350 2.78 6.86 -5.62
C LEU A 350 2.27 6.05 -6.82
N SER A 351 2.04 4.75 -6.65
CA SER A 351 1.45 3.89 -7.67
C SER A 351 0.11 4.48 -8.17
N ASN A 352 -0.76 4.84 -7.22
CA ASN A 352 -2.07 5.41 -7.50
C ASN A 352 -2.02 6.80 -8.14
N LEU A 353 -1.07 7.66 -7.73
CA LEU A 353 -0.86 8.97 -8.34
C LEU A 353 -0.37 8.87 -9.79
N LEU A 354 0.53 7.93 -10.09
CA LEU A 354 1.00 7.69 -11.45
C LEU A 354 -0.14 7.18 -12.35
N MET A 355 -0.93 6.22 -11.85
CA MET A 355 -2.11 5.71 -12.53
C MET A 355 -3.11 6.84 -12.82
N ALA A 356 -3.48 7.62 -11.82
CA ALA A 356 -4.40 8.74 -11.99
C ALA A 356 -3.86 9.83 -12.92
N GLU A 357 -2.55 10.13 -12.89
CA GLU A 357 -1.95 11.06 -13.87
C GLU A 357 -2.05 10.53 -15.30
N SER A 358 -1.97 9.21 -15.50
CA SER A 358 -2.11 8.60 -16.82
C SER A 358 -3.53 8.73 -17.39
N ILE A 359 -4.55 8.59 -16.54
CA ILE A 359 -5.98 8.65 -16.90
C ILE A 359 -6.46 10.10 -17.00
N LEU A 360 -6.17 10.91 -15.98
CA LEU A 360 -6.78 12.23 -15.78
C LEU A 360 -5.88 13.38 -16.30
N GLY A 361 -4.58 13.13 -16.52
CA GLY A 361 -3.61 14.09 -17.06
C GLY A 361 -2.80 14.86 -16.01
N GLY A 362 -1.90 15.72 -16.47
CA GLY A 362 -0.80 16.31 -15.68
C GLY A 362 -1.17 17.29 -14.55
N HIS A 363 -2.46 17.54 -14.29
CA HIS A 363 -2.90 18.18 -13.04
C HIS A 363 -2.72 17.28 -11.81
N ILE A 364 -2.65 15.96 -11.99
CA ILE A 364 -2.19 15.04 -10.95
C ILE A 364 -0.66 14.97 -11.08
N PRO A 365 0.13 15.48 -10.13
CA PRO A 365 1.59 15.58 -10.30
C PRO A 365 2.32 14.30 -9.87
N GLY A 366 1.77 13.12 -10.19
CA GLY A 366 2.28 11.83 -9.74
C GLY A 366 3.75 11.62 -10.08
N ARG A 367 4.14 11.86 -11.34
CA ARG A 367 5.53 11.77 -11.81
C ARG A 367 6.48 12.56 -10.92
N LYS A 368 6.12 13.81 -10.66
CA LYS A 368 6.99 14.76 -9.95
C LYS A 368 7.15 14.35 -8.50
N ILE A 369 6.07 13.93 -7.86
CA ILE A 369 6.08 13.45 -6.48
C ILE A 369 6.93 12.18 -6.39
N THR A 370 6.67 11.17 -7.24
CA THR A 370 7.43 9.91 -7.27
C THR A 370 8.92 10.14 -7.47
N GLN A 371 9.31 10.96 -8.45
CA GLN A 371 10.71 11.26 -8.73
C GLN A 371 11.39 11.99 -7.57
N SER A 372 10.70 12.96 -6.95
CA SER A 372 11.25 13.72 -5.83
C SER A 372 11.48 12.81 -4.61
N TYR A 373 10.52 11.95 -4.29
CA TYR A 373 10.63 11.05 -3.14
C TYR A 373 11.64 9.92 -3.38
N ALA A 374 11.65 9.31 -4.57
CA ALA A 374 12.63 8.29 -4.93
C ALA A 374 14.07 8.81 -4.83
N GLN A 375 14.30 10.06 -5.24
CA GLN A 375 15.60 10.70 -5.07
C GLN A 375 15.97 10.85 -3.59
N ARG A 376 15.07 11.38 -2.75
CA ARG A 376 15.33 11.53 -1.30
C ARG A 376 15.60 10.19 -0.62
N LEU A 377 14.84 9.14 -0.93
CA LEU A 377 15.10 7.81 -0.38
C LEU A 377 16.49 7.29 -0.78
N TRP A 378 16.85 7.43 -2.05
CA TRP A 378 18.15 6.98 -2.55
C TRP A 378 19.33 7.71 -1.91
N GLU A 379 19.20 9.02 -1.70
CA GLU A 379 20.28 9.88 -1.20
C GLU A 379 20.39 9.83 0.33
N ASN A 380 19.25 9.77 1.04
CA ASN A 380 19.22 10.00 2.49
C ASN A 380 18.86 8.76 3.30
N ARG A 381 18.24 7.74 2.69
CA ARG A 381 17.72 6.56 3.40
C ARG A 381 18.36 5.25 2.97
N ARG A 382 19.19 5.21 1.94
CA ARG A 382 19.90 4.00 1.50
C ARG A 382 21.27 3.88 2.18
N ASP A 383 21.62 2.68 2.63
CA ASP A 383 23.00 2.32 2.95
C ASP A 383 23.79 2.09 1.65
N PRO A 384 24.86 2.86 1.38
CA PRO A 384 25.61 2.76 0.15
C PRO A 384 26.37 1.44 -0.05
N GLU A 385 26.62 0.68 1.02
CA GLU A 385 27.36 -0.59 0.95
C GLU A 385 26.45 -1.79 0.68
N THR A 386 25.19 -1.73 1.15
CA THR A 386 24.26 -2.87 1.12
C THR A 386 23.02 -2.64 0.26
N ASP A 387 22.75 -1.40 -0.15
CA ASP A 387 21.50 -0.99 -0.82
C ASP A 387 20.22 -1.23 0.02
N LEU A 388 20.38 -1.51 1.32
CA LEU A 388 19.28 -1.60 2.28
C LEU A 388 18.87 -0.22 2.81
N ILE A 389 17.62 -0.09 3.25
CA ILE A 389 17.15 1.15 3.88
C ILE A 389 17.61 1.27 5.33
N ASN A 390 18.04 2.48 5.70
CA ASN A 390 18.34 2.91 7.05
C ASN A 390 17.08 3.45 7.74
N GLY A 391 17.01 3.22 9.06
CA GLY A 391 15.93 3.72 9.90
C GLY A 391 14.58 3.09 9.58
N SER A 392 14.55 1.77 9.36
CA SER A 392 13.32 0.99 9.25
C SER A 392 12.44 1.29 10.46
N ARG A 393 11.20 1.75 10.22
CA ARG A 393 10.47 2.57 11.19
C ARG A 393 9.87 1.74 12.34
N GLU A 394 9.71 0.43 12.13
CA GLU A 394 9.00 -0.45 13.06
C GLU A 394 9.87 -0.96 14.22
N THR A 395 11.20 -0.86 14.15
CA THR A 395 12.09 -1.23 15.28
C THR A 395 13.41 -0.47 15.28
N ASP A 396 14.01 -0.32 16.47
CA ASP A 396 15.40 0.18 16.63
C ASP A 396 16.47 -0.82 16.11
N GLU A 397 16.07 -2.02 15.71
CA GLU A 397 16.95 -3.11 15.31
C GLU A 397 16.59 -3.68 13.93
N GLY A 398 17.55 -3.64 13.00
CA GLY A 398 17.47 -4.26 11.68
C GLY A 398 16.64 -3.49 10.64
N THR A 399 16.49 -4.11 9.48
CA THR A 399 15.70 -3.63 8.34
C THR A 399 14.55 -4.59 8.08
N HIS A 400 13.31 -4.11 8.11
CA HIS A 400 12.13 -4.93 7.77
C HIS A 400 11.96 -5.07 6.27
N LEU A 401 11.46 -6.24 5.86
CA LEU A 401 11.19 -6.56 4.45
C LEU A 401 10.20 -5.56 3.86
N LEU A 402 9.18 -5.19 4.65
CA LEU A 402 8.13 -4.29 4.23
C LEU A 402 8.66 -2.91 3.83
N ASP A 403 9.59 -2.36 4.62
CA ASP A 403 10.21 -1.06 4.33
C ASP A 403 11.16 -1.15 3.12
N GLN A 404 11.95 -2.22 3.03
CA GLN A 404 12.83 -2.45 1.87
C GLN A 404 12.01 -2.66 0.58
N ALA A 405 10.88 -3.36 0.66
CA ALA A 405 9.94 -3.52 -0.43
C ALA A 405 9.34 -2.18 -0.85
N GLY A 406 8.89 -1.36 0.10
CA GLY A 406 8.42 0.00 -0.18
C GLY A 406 9.46 0.86 -0.90
N PHE A 407 10.74 0.74 -0.51
CA PHE A 407 11.85 1.43 -1.18
C PHE A 407 12.08 0.91 -2.60
N ALA A 408 12.17 -0.41 -2.79
CA ALA A 408 12.35 -1.02 -4.10
C ALA A 408 11.19 -0.66 -5.06
N ARG A 409 9.93 -0.75 -4.58
CA ARG A 409 8.73 -0.28 -5.31
C ARG A 409 8.85 1.16 -5.73
N THR A 410 9.18 2.06 -4.80
CA THR A 410 9.31 3.50 -5.08
C THR A 410 10.32 3.79 -6.20
N LEU A 411 11.47 3.10 -6.22
CA LEU A 411 12.46 3.25 -7.28
C LEU A 411 11.98 2.65 -8.62
N ALA A 412 11.32 1.49 -8.59
CA ALA A 412 10.73 0.89 -9.78
C ALA A 412 9.67 1.81 -10.41
N LEU A 413 8.77 2.37 -9.60
CA LEU A 413 7.77 3.35 -10.02
C LEU A 413 8.40 4.62 -10.62
N ALA A 414 9.52 5.09 -10.04
CA ALA A 414 10.25 6.25 -10.57
C ALA A 414 10.93 5.99 -11.92
N ALA A 415 11.37 4.75 -12.15
CA ALA A 415 11.95 4.29 -13.41
C ALA A 415 10.88 3.94 -14.46
N MET A 416 9.64 3.70 -14.03
CA MET A 416 8.58 3.16 -14.89
C MET A 416 8.19 4.11 -16.04
N PRO A 417 8.17 3.62 -17.30
CA PRO A 417 7.69 4.38 -18.44
C PRO A 417 6.21 4.74 -18.34
N ARG A 418 5.83 5.93 -18.82
CA ARG A 418 4.45 6.44 -18.75
C ARG A 418 3.41 5.48 -19.34
N ALA A 419 3.78 4.73 -20.38
CA ALA A 419 2.88 3.80 -21.05
C ALA A 419 2.34 2.70 -20.12
N GLN A 420 3.06 2.37 -19.04
CA GLN A 420 2.67 1.32 -18.10
C GLN A 420 1.78 1.83 -16.96
N TRP A 421 1.74 3.13 -16.71
CA TRP A 421 1.12 3.68 -15.50
C TRP A 421 -0.37 3.41 -15.38
N THR A 422 -1.10 3.29 -16.49
CA THR A 422 -2.54 3.01 -16.47
C THR A 422 -2.87 1.62 -15.92
N HIS A 423 -1.88 0.73 -15.85
CA HIS A 423 -2.02 -0.66 -15.39
C HIS A 423 -1.69 -0.84 -13.90
N LEU A 424 -1.11 0.16 -13.25
CA LEU A 424 -0.72 0.15 -11.84
C LEU A 424 -1.93 0.08 -10.88
N ASN A 425 -1.72 -0.45 -9.68
CA ASN A 425 -2.71 -0.54 -8.60
C ASN A 425 -2.26 0.03 -7.24
#